data_AF-A0A2U8FTY3-F1
#
_entry.id   AF-A0A2U8FTY3-F1
#
_cell.length_a   1.000
_cell.length_b   1.000
_cell.length_c   1.000
_cell.angle_alpha   90.00
_cell.angle_beta   90.00
_cell.angle_gamma   90.00
#
_symmetry.space_group_name_H-M   'P 1'
#
loop_
_entity.id
_entity.type
_entity.pdbx_description
1 polymer ?
#
loop_
_entity_poly.entity_id
_entity_poly.type
_entity_poly.pdbx_seq_one_letter_code
_entity_poly.pdbx_strand_id
1 'polypeptide(L)' 'MSSESGADDNKAQLADVQAALFSLRDGLMNLKMSLLELACMTDEDAQQQAQLESERLMARLRG' A
#
# COMPACT_ATOMS: atom_id res chain seq x y z
N MET A 1 -18.04 -32.84 -32.94
CA MET A 1 -17.31 -31.55 -32.82
C MET A 1 -17.83 -30.79 -31.61
N SER A 2 -17.68 -31.36 -30.41
CA SER A 2 -18.30 -30.83 -29.17
C SER A 2 -17.28 -30.61 -28.05
N SER A 3 -16.00 -30.87 -28.31
CA SER A 3 -14.92 -30.78 -27.32
C SER A 3 -14.16 -29.44 -27.36
N GLU A 4 -14.33 -28.66 -28.43
CA GLU A 4 -13.67 -27.35 -28.60
C GLU A 4 -14.33 -26.25 -27.75
N SER A 5 -15.68 -26.21 -27.67
CA SER A 5 -16.40 -25.19 -26.88
C SER A 5 -16.03 -25.18 -25.40
N GLY A 6 -15.90 -26.35 -24.76
CA GLY A 6 -15.57 -26.41 -23.33
C GLY A 6 -14.13 -25.97 -23.00
N ALA A 7 -13.21 -26.07 -23.97
CA ALA A 7 -11.84 -25.58 -23.80
C ALA A 7 -11.79 -24.05 -23.90
N ASP A 8 -12.62 -23.45 -24.76
CA ASP A 8 -12.70 -22.00 -24.89
C ASP A 8 -13.45 -21.33 -23.73
N ASP A 9 -14.47 -21.99 -23.18
CA ASP A 9 -15.14 -21.55 -21.93
C ASP A 9 -14.17 -21.53 -20.75
N ASN A 10 -13.31 -22.55 -20.62
CA ASN A 10 -12.29 -22.59 -19.56
C ASN A 10 -11.23 -21.50 -19.73
N LYS A 11 -10.86 -21.14 -20.96
CA LYS A 11 -9.95 -20.01 -21.24
C LYS A 11 -10.61 -18.67 -20.88
N ALA A 12 -11.89 -18.50 -21.19
CA ALA A 12 -12.64 -17.30 -20.83
C ALA A 12 -12.73 -17.13 -19.31
N GLN A 13 -13.10 -18.19 -18.58
CA GLN A 13 -13.13 -18.17 -17.12
C GLN A 13 -11.76 -17.86 -16.50
N LEU A 14 -10.68 -18.41 -17.06
CA LEU A 14 -9.33 -18.11 -16.62
C LEU A 14 -8.96 -16.63 -16.83
N ALA A 15 -9.36 -16.05 -17.97
CA ALA A 15 -9.15 -14.64 -18.26
C ALA A 15 -9.91 -13.73 -17.28
N ASP A 16 -11.15 -14.09 -16.94
CA ASP A 16 -11.95 -13.35 -15.96
C ASP A 16 -11.32 -13.39 -14.56
N VAL A 17 -10.84 -14.56 -14.13
CA VAL A 17 -10.12 -14.72 -12.86
C VAL A 17 -8.83 -13.90 -12.86
N GLN A 18 -8.08 -13.89 -13.96
CA GLN A 18 -6.87 -13.06 -14.09
C GLN A 18 -7.20 -11.57 -13.98
N ALA A 19 -8.27 -11.09 -14.63
CA ALA A 19 -8.73 -9.71 -14.53
C ALA A 19 -9.14 -9.33 -13.10
N ALA A 20 -9.85 -10.22 -12.41
CA ALA A 20 -10.22 -10.04 -11.01
C ALA A 20 -8.98 -9.99 -10.09
N LEU A 21 -7.98 -10.84 -10.32
CA LEU A 21 -6.71 -10.84 -9.58
C LEU A 21 -5.91 -9.56 -9.81
N PHE A 22 -5.86 -9.03 -11.04
CA PHE A 22 -5.22 -7.74 -11.31
C PHE A 22 -5.93 -6.59 -10.58
N SER A 23 -7.26 -6.57 -10.62
CA SER A 23 -8.07 -5.56 -9.92
C SER A 23 -7.86 -5.62 -8.41
N LEU A 24 -7.80 -6.83 -7.84
CA LEU A 24 -7.51 -7.04 -6.42
C LEU A 24 -6.11 -6.56 -6.05
N ARG A 25 -5.09 -6.89 -6.86
CA ARG A 25 -3.70 -6.42 -6.66
C ARG A 25 -3.64 -4.90 -6.62
N ASP A 26 -4.30 -4.24 -7.56
CA ASP A 26 -4.29 -2.78 -7.66
C ASP A 26 -5.01 -2.14 -6.46
N GLY A 27 -6.14 -2.72 -6.03
CA GLY A 27 -6.83 -2.33 -4.80
C GLY A 27 -5.96 -2.48 -3.54
N LEU A 28 -5.22 -3.58 -3.42
CA LEU A 28 -4.30 -3.80 -2.29
C LEU A 28 -3.11 -2.84 -2.30
N MET A 29 -2.57 -2.49 -3.48
CA MET A 29 -1.52 -1.48 -3.60
C MET A 29 -2.00 -0.10 -3.15
N ASN A 30 -3.24 0.28 -3.53
CA ASN A 30 -3.84 1.53 -3.08
C ASN A 30 -4.04 1.55 -1.55
N LEU A 31 -4.59 0.47 -0.99
CA LEU A 31 -4.76 0.35 0.47
C LEU A 31 -3.42 0.45 1.20
N LYS A 32 -2.38 -0.22 0.71
CA LYS A 32 -1.02 -0.12 1.24
C LYS A 32 -0.52 1.33 1.22
N MET A 33 -0.71 2.04 0.11
CA MET A 33 -0.30 3.44 0.00
C MET A 33 -1.03 4.32 1.02
N SER A 34 -2.36 4.20 1.12
CA SER A 34 -3.14 4.95 2.11
C SER A 34 -2.75 4.63 3.55
N LEU A 35 -2.39 3.39 3.86
CA LEU A 35 -1.86 3.02 5.18
C LEU A 35 -0.46 3.58 5.45
N LEU A 36 0.39 3.66 4.43
CA LEU A 36 1.71 4.31 4.55
C LEU A 36 1.57 5.81 4.73
N GLU A 37 0.67 6.46 3.98
CA GLU A 37 0.34 7.88 4.17
C GLU A 37 -0.21 8.14 5.57
N LEU A 38 -1.15 7.30 6.04
CA LEU A 38 -1.67 7.38 7.40
C LEU A 38 -0.58 7.17 8.45
N ALA A 39 0.32 6.21 8.23
CA ALA A 39 1.46 5.96 9.12
C ALA A 39 2.42 7.16 9.17
N CYS A 40 2.70 7.80 8.03
CA CYS A 40 3.47 9.04 7.96
C CYS A 40 2.75 10.21 8.64
N MET A 41 1.42 10.28 8.57
CA MET A 41 0.65 11.30 9.28
C MET A 41 0.63 11.06 10.80
N THR A 42 0.68 9.80 11.26
CA THR A 42 0.85 9.48 12.69
C THR A 42 2.28 9.69 13.22
N ASP A 43 3.23 10.00 12.34
CA ASP A 43 4.61 10.35 12.72
C ASP A 43 4.73 11.79 13.26
N GLU A 44 3.61 12.50 13.45
CA GLU A 44 3.55 13.78 14.17
C GLU A 44 4.16 13.68 15.57
N ASP A 45 3.91 12.57 16.29
CA ASP A 45 4.49 12.36 17.63
C ASP A 45 6.01 12.22 17.55
N ALA A 46 6.54 11.43 16.60
CA ALA A 46 7.98 11.28 16.43
C ALA A 46 8.64 12.58 15.92
N GLN A 47 7.95 13.34 15.07
CA GLN A 47 8.41 14.64 14.59
C GLN A 47 8.45 15.68 15.72
N GLN A 48 7.42 15.72 16.57
CA GLN A 48 7.43 16.55 17.79
C GLN A 48 8.54 16.12 18.75
N GLN A 49 8.76 14.81 18.92
CA GLN A 49 9.80 14.29 19.79
C GLN A 49 11.20 14.63 19.27
N ALA A 50 11.44 14.48 17.96
CA ALA A 50 12.68 14.88 17.31
C ALA A 50 12.92 16.39 17.40
N GLN A 51 11.87 17.21 17.26
CA GLN A 51 11.96 18.66 17.43
C GLN A 51 12.32 19.03 18.88
N LEU A 52 11.66 18.43 19.87
CA LEU A 52 11.96 18.65 21.29
C LEU A 52 13.38 18.21 21.66
N GLU A 53 13.85 17.07 21.14
CA GLU A 53 15.20 16.59 21.37
C GLU A 53 16.24 17.51 20.71
N SER A 54 15.95 18.00 19.50
CA SER A 54 16.77 18.99 18.80
C SER A 54 16.87 20.31 19.56
N GLU A 55 15.76 20.83 20.08
CA GLU A 55 15.73 22.05 20.91
C GLU A 55 16.54 21.87 22.19
N ARG A 56 16.41 20.73 22.88
CA ARG A 56 17.20 20.40 24.07
C ARG A 56 18.69 20.27 23.78
N LEU A 57 19.06 19.76 22.61
CA LEU A 57 20.45 19.68 22.17
C LEU A 57 21.01 21.10 21.92
N MET A 58 20.26 21.94 21.20
CA MET A 58 20.64 23.31 20.90
C MET A 58 20.75 24.19 22.16
N ALA A 59 19.87 24.00 23.14
CA ALA A 59 19.95 24.69 24.43
C ALA A 59 21.25 24.34 25.17
N ARG A 60 21.61 23.05 25.24
CA ARG A 60 22.87 22.59 25.86
C ARG A 60 24.12 23.12 25.15
N LEU A 61 24.06 23.29 23.83
CA LEU A 61 25.18 23.83 23.04
C LEU A 61 25.35 25.35 23.18
N ARG A 62 24.30 26.07 23.58
CA ARG A 62 24.33 27.53 23.77
C ARG A 62 24.77 27.97 25.17
N GLY A 63 24.87 27.06 26.13
CA GLY A 63 25.27 27.31 27.52
C GLY A 63 24.09 27.40 28.47
#